data_AF-A0A625P4Z9-F1
#
_entry.id   AF-A0A625P4Z9-F1
#
_cell.length_a   1.000
_cell.length_b   1.000
_cell.length_c   1.000
_cell.angle_alpha   90.00
_cell.angle_beta   90.00
_cell.angle_gamma   90.00
#
_symmetry.space_group_name_H-M   'P 1'
#
loop_
_entity.id
_entity.type
_entity.pdbx_description
1 polymer ?
#
loop_
_entity_poly.entity_id
_entity_poly.type
_entity_poly.pdbx_seq_one_letter_code
_entity_poly.pdbx_strand_id
1 'polypeptide(L)'
;NHTRDLNPSVTLNAHTSSHSCPDSEARAVYYNGRFFGKTRNEKRITRWGGGKNPLQNSENTGALALLAFDHRQRADSQCVDIWVCHDAEEEDIVESSLGEIVPGSLVYGPANEILGGLALKEPVSSGYCLPEEWRTNFPSGKEIIQYAAAHYSPNVVGPDKQLIERRRVEYEIFLLVEEMHVLGIVQSGFGSVNDFIALANSVSNRRKSRAGKSLELHLEQLFNEYGLKTFETQAVTEGNKKPDFLFPSAQAYHDEAFPEQKLRMLAVKTTCKDRWRQILNEADRIQDIYLFTLQEGVSVAQFQEMQQERVRLVVPSSLHDKYPKAIREYLISLETFIDETKSLYADEII
;
A
#
# COMPACT_ATOMS: atom_id res chain seq x y z
N ASN A 1 -8.75 14.25 26.09
CA ASN A 1 -7.26 14.23 26.05
C ASN A 1 -6.68 15.08 27.16
N HIS A 2 -6.05 14.49 28.19
CA HIS A 2 -5.35 15.24 29.23
C HIS A 2 -4.06 14.53 29.67
N THR A 3 -3.17 15.27 30.35
CA THR A 3 -1.90 14.79 30.90
C THR A 3 -1.86 14.87 32.43
N ARG A 4 -3.03 15.03 33.08
CA ARG A 4 -3.16 15.06 34.55
C ARG A 4 -2.70 13.76 35.22
N ASP A 5 -2.96 12.63 34.58
CA ASP A 5 -2.68 11.28 35.11
C ASP A 5 -1.95 10.44 34.05
N LEU A 6 -1.23 9.41 34.50
CA LEU A 6 -0.51 8.48 33.63
C LEU A 6 -1.48 7.46 33.00
N ASN A 7 -1.42 7.34 31.68
CA ASN A 7 -2.20 6.39 30.87
C ASN A 7 -3.73 6.44 31.09
N PRO A 8 -4.38 7.62 31.00
CA PRO A 8 -5.83 7.73 31.16
C PRO A 8 -6.54 6.89 30.10
N SER A 9 -7.67 6.28 30.48
CA SER A 9 -8.41 5.38 29.61
C SER A 9 -9.90 5.38 29.91
N VAL A 10 -10.68 4.99 28.90
CA VAL A 10 -12.12 4.73 28.98
C VAL A 10 -12.41 3.36 28.36
N THR A 11 -13.56 2.79 28.67
CA THR A 11 -14.04 1.52 28.12
C THR A 11 -15.15 1.75 27.10
N LEU A 12 -15.28 0.84 26.15
CA LEU A 12 -16.35 0.80 25.16
C LEU A 12 -16.68 -0.65 24.82
N ASN A 13 -17.94 -0.92 24.48
CA ASN A 13 -18.38 -2.24 24.04
C ASN A 13 -17.87 -2.48 22.60
N ALA A 14 -17.23 -3.62 22.38
CA ALA A 14 -16.74 -4.02 21.07
C ALA A 14 -17.50 -5.26 20.59
N HIS A 15 -18.27 -5.05 19.51
CA HIS A 15 -18.90 -6.10 18.74
C HIS A 15 -18.05 -6.38 17.49
N THR A 16 -18.03 -7.62 17.01
CA THR A 16 -17.31 -7.98 15.79
C THR A 16 -18.26 -8.71 14.86
N SER A 17 -18.74 -8.01 13.84
CA SER A 17 -19.68 -8.55 12.84
C SER A 17 -19.03 -9.52 11.85
N SER A 18 -17.74 -9.33 11.56
CA SER A 18 -17.01 -10.20 10.60
C SER A 18 -16.81 -11.63 11.14
N HIS A 19 -16.48 -11.79 12.42
CA HIS A 19 -16.07 -13.07 12.97
C HIS A 19 -17.00 -13.50 14.11
N SER A 20 -17.25 -14.81 14.23
CA SER A 20 -17.99 -15.37 15.37
C SER A 20 -17.15 -15.33 16.65
N CYS A 21 -17.13 -14.18 17.33
CA CYS A 21 -16.51 -14.01 18.64
C CYS A 21 -17.44 -13.28 19.61
N PRO A 22 -17.35 -13.55 20.92
CA PRO A 22 -18.18 -12.88 21.91
C PRO A 22 -17.84 -11.39 21.99
N ASP A 23 -18.85 -10.57 22.26
CA ASP A 23 -18.66 -9.16 22.60
C ASP A 23 -17.67 -9.01 23.76
N SER A 24 -16.90 -7.93 23.72
CA SER A 24 -15.88 -7.64 24.72
C SER A 24 -15.91 -6.19 25.17
N GLU A 25 -15.35 -5.92 26.35
CA GLU A 25 -15.13 -4.55 26.80
C GLU A 25 -13.72 -4.10 26.39
N ALA A 26 -13.65 -3.36 25.30
CA ALA A 26 -12.42 -2.77 24.81
C ALA A 26 -12.00 -1.56 25.66
N ARG A 27 -10.72 -1.24 25.63
CA ARG A 27 -10.11 -0.13 26.38
C ARG A 27 -9.44 0.85 25.43
N ALA A 28 -10.01 2.05 25.31
CA ALA A 28 -9.35 3.18 24.68
C ALA A 28 -8.41 3.84 25.69
N VAL A 29 -7.12 3.88 25.40
CA VAL A 29 -6.07 4.37 26.31
C VAL A 29 -5.12 5.33 25.61
N TYR A 30 -4.77 6.41 26.30
CA TYR A 30 -3.73 7.33 25.88
C TYR A 30 -2.42 7.00 26.61
N TYR A 31 -1.52 6.27 25.96
CA TYR A 31 -0.18 6.02 26.48
C TYR A 31 0.66 7.30 26.44
N ASN A 32 0.63 8.06 27.54
CA ASN A 32 1.17 9.42 27.65
C ASN A 32 2.45 9.48 28.50
N GLY A 33 3.19 8.37 28.57
CA GLY A 33 4.40 8.24 29.39
C GLY A 33 5.47 9.32 29.13
N ARG A 34 5.48 9.96 27.95
CA ARG A 34 6.32 11.12 27.63
C ARG A 34 6.21 12.26 28.64
N PHE A 35 5.04 12.47 29.23
CA PHE A 35 4.81 13.51 30.23
C PHE A 35 5.16 13.07 31.66
N PHE A 36 5.62 11.82 31.82
CA PHE A 36 5.91 11.16 33.09
C PHE A 36 7.26 10.42 33.04
N GLY A 37 8.25 10.97 32.32
CA GLY A 37 9.63 10.45 32.30
C GLY A 37 9.86 9.20 31.45
N LYS A 38 8.92 8.82 30.57
CA LYS A 38 9.05 7.71 29.60
C LYS A 38 8.99 8.26 28.17
N THR A 39 8.87 7.40 27.15
CA THR A 39 8.91 7.81 25.74
C THR A 39 7.56 7.80 25.02
N ARG A 40 6.59 6.99 25.46
CA ARG A 40 5.31 6.79 24.76
C ARG A 40 4.45 8.06 24.72
N ASN A 41 3.88 8.33 23.54
CA ASN A 41 2.90 9.41 23.33
C ASN A 41 1.93 9.04 22.21
N GLU A 42 1.05 8.07 22.47
CA GLU A 42 0.21 7.44 21.44
C GLU A 42 -1.14 7.00 22.03
N LYS A 43 -2.18 6.93 21.19
CA LYS A 43 -3.52 6.47 21.59
C LYS A 43 -3.79 5.15 20.91
N ARG A 44 -4.36 4.20 21.65
CA ARG A 44 -4.72 2.88 21.13
C ARG A 44 -6.03 2.41 21.76
N ILE A 45 -6.71 1.52 21.04
CA ILE A 45 -7.77 0.69 21.62
C ILE A 45 -7.23 -0.72 21.74
N THR A 46 -7.44 -1.35 22.89
CA THR A 46 -6.87 -2.66 23.23
C THR A 46 -7.89 -3.47 24.06
N ARG A 47 -7.51 -4.68 24.51
CA ARG A 47 -8.38 -5.61 25.25
C ARG A 47 -9.63 -6.02 24.46
N TRP A 48 -9.45 -6.41 23.19
CA TRP A 48 -10.53 -6.86 22.31
C TRP A 48 -11.09 -8.25 22.62
N GLY A 49 -10.80 -8.84 23.79
CA GLY A 49 -11.23 -10.19 24.13
C GLY A 49 -10.20 -11.31 23.89
N GLY A 50 -8.93 -10.96 23.64
CA GLY A 50 -7.83 -11.93 23.52
C GLY A 50 -7.67 -12.51 22.11
N GLY A 51 -6.84 -13.56 21.97
CA GLY A 51 -6.44 -14.10 20.66
C GLY A 51 -7.56 -14.72 19.81
N LYS A 52 -8.77 -14.88 20.37
CA LYS A 52 -9.97 -15.27 19.60
C LYS A 52 -10.58 -14.11 18.81
N ASN A 53 -10.29 -12.86 19.19
CA ASN A 53 -10.75 -11.69 18.46
C ASN A 53 -9.83 -11.44 17.26
N PRO A 54 -10.37 -11.18 16.06
CA PRO A 54 -9.57 -11.02 14.85
C PRO A 54 -8.57 -9.85 14.93
N LEU A 55 -8.83 -8.80 15.71
CA LEU A 55 -7.89 -7.68 15.90
C LEU A 55 -6.66 -8.04 16.77
N GLN A 56 -6.68 -9.18 17.45
CA GLN A 56 -5.56 -9.69 18.24
C GLN A 56 -4.97 -11.00 17.68
N ASN A 57 -5.47 -11.47 16.54
CA ASN A 57 -4.92 -12.62 15.84
C ASN A 57 -3.77 -12.16 14.92
N SER A 58 -2.58 -12.73 15.11
CA SER A 58 -1.40 -12.39 14.31
C SER A 58 -1.57 -12.73 12.83
N GLU A 59 -2.41 -13.70 12.48
CA GLU A 59 -2.62 -14.12 11.08
C GLU A 59 -3.44 -13.10 10.27
N ASN A 60 -4.04 -12.13 10.95
CA ASN A 60 -4.71 -10.99 10.34
C ASN A 60 -3.77 -9.80 10.10
N THR A 61 -2.45 -9.96 10.29
CA THR A 61 -1.48 -8.92 9.95
C THR A 61 -1.56 -8.58 8.47
N GLY A 62 -1.85 -7.31 8.17
CA GLY A 62 -2.06 -6.82 6.81
C GLY A 62 -3.52 -6.83 6.33
N ALA A 63 -4.46 -7.37 7.11
CA ALA A 63 -5.88 -7.39 6.76
C ALA A 63 -6.46 -5.97 6.80
N LEU A 64 -7.33 -5.66 5.84
CA LEU A 64 -8.17 -4.48 5.93
C LEU A 64 -9.16 -4.62 7.11
N ALA A 65 -9.26 -3.56 7.92
CA ALA A 65 -10.17 -3.52 9.05
C ALA A 65 -10.98 -2.21 9.08
N LEU A 66 -12.29 -2.35 9.32
CA LEU A 66 -13.24 -1.26 9.50
C LEU A 66 -13.70 -1.25 10.96
N LEU A 67 -13.64 -0.09 11.59
CA LEU A 67 -14.11 0.13 12.95
C LEU A 67 -15.19 1.22 12.93
N ALA A 68 -16.44 0.82 13.05
CA ALA A 68 -17.61 1.69 13.05
C ALA A 68 -17.99 2.06 14.49
N PHE A 69 -17.58 3.25 14.92
CA PHE A 69 -17.91 3.79 16.24
C PHE A 69 -19.29 4.41 16.25
N ASP A 70 -20.09 4.17 17.29
CA ASP A 70 -21.35 4.90 17.44
C ASP A 70 -21.09 6.39 17.67
N HIS A 71 -21.87 7.23 17.00
CA HIS A 71 -21.75 8.67 17.14
C HIS A 71 -23.00 9.25 17.79
N ARG A 72 -22.79 9.96 18.89
CA ARG A 72 -23.81 10.76 19.56
C ARG A 72 -23.28 12.18 19.73
N GLN A 73 -24.10 13.18 19.42
CA GLN A 73 -23.65 14.58 19.50
C GLN A 73 -23.15 14.90 20.91
N ARG A 74 -21.89 15.38 20.99
CA ARG A 74 -21.21 15.81 22.23
C ARG A 74 -21.08 14.72 23.31
N ALA A 75 -21.12 13.44 22.93
CA ALA A 75 -20.89 12.33 23.83
C ALA A 75 -19.78 11.41 23.28
N ASP A 76 -19.13 10.70 24.20
CA ASP A 76 -18.15 9.67 23.84
C ASP A 76 -18.88 8.47 23.19
N SER A 77 -18.21 7.81 22.24
CA SER A 77 -18.67 6.54 21.68
C SER A 77 -18.74 5.49 22.78
N GLN A 78 -19.86 4.79 22.86
CA GLN A 78 -20.11 3.71 23.82
C GLN A 78 -19.90 2.33 23.20
N CYS A 79 -20.00 2.21 21.88
CA CYS A 79 -19.74 0.97 21.18
C CYS A 79 -18.96 1.16 19.89
N VAL A 80 -18.33 0.08 19.46
CA VAL A 80 -17.67 -0.07 18.17
C VAL A 80 -18.09 -1.41 17.56
N ASP A 81 -18.47 -1.38 16.30
CA ASP A 81 -18.65 -2.58 15.49
C ASP A 81 -17.44 -2.75 14.57
N ILE A 82 -16.95 -3.99 14.47
CA ILE A 82 -15.67 -4.32 13.88
C ILE A 82 -15.87 -5.30 12.72
N TRP A 83 -15.34 -4.91 11.56
CA TRP A 83 -15.15 -5.81 10.43
C TRP A 83 -13.66 -5.96 10.15
N VAL A 84 -13.12 -7.18 10.23
CA VAL A 84 -11.78 -7.52 9.73
C VAL A 84 -12.00 -8.42 8.53
N CYS A 85 -11.50 -8.02 7.36
CA CYS A 85 -11.68 -8.81 6.14
C CYS A 85 -11.02 -10.18 6.29
N HIS A 86 -11.75 -11.23 5.89
CA HIS A 86 -11.24 -12.62 5.99
C HIS A 86 -10.21 -12.95 4.91
N ASP A 87 -10.42 -12.42 3.71
CA ASP A 87 -9.67 -12.74 2.51
C ASP A 87 -9.65 -11.55 1.53
N ALA A 88 -8.96 -11.75 0.41
CA ALA A 88 -8.84 -10.76 -0.64
C ALA A 88 -10.18 -10.42 -1.30
N GLU A 89 -11.17 -11.33 -1.34
CA GLU A 89 -12.46 -11.07 -1.96
C GLU A 89 -13.26 -10.05 -1.16
N GLU A 90 -13.28 -10.19 0.18
CA GLU A 90 -13.88 -9.17 1.05
C GLU A 90 -13.17 -7.82 0.97
N GLU A 91 -11.83 -7.83 0.90
CA GLU A 91 -11.06 -6.59 0.72
C GLU A 91 -11.42 -5.90 -0.60
N ASP A 92 -11.52 -6.64 -1.70
CA ASP A 92 -11.88 -6.11 -3.01
C ASP A 92 -13.28 -5.47 -3.00
N ILE A 93 -14.23 -6.02 -2.24
CA ILE A 93 -15.56 -5.40 -2.04
C ILE A 93 -15.42 -4.04 -1.34
N VAL A 94 -14.65 -3.96 -0.26
CA VAL A 94 -14.46 -2.72 0.49
C VAL A 94 -13.72 -1.68 -0.36
N GLU A 95 -12.61 -2.07 -0.99
CA GLU A 95 -11.81 -1.19 -1.84
C GLU A 95 -12.55 -0.77 -3.11
N SER A 96 -13.52 -1.56 -3.59
CA SER A 96 -14.38 -1.14 -4.71
C SER A 96 -15.18 0.12 -4.38
N SER A 97 -15.46 0.35 -3.08
CA SER A 97 -16.20 1.50 -2.56
C SER A 97 -15.27 2.60 -2.02
N LEU A 98 -14.20 2.23 -1.31
CA LEU A 98 -13.29 3.20 -0.68
C LEU A 98 -12.13 3.67 -1.57
N GLY A 99 -11.84 2.93 -2.64
CA GLY A 99 -10.54 2.95 -3.30
C GLY A 99 -9.49 2.15 -2.54
N GLU A 100 -8.30 1.99 -3.13
CA GLU A 100 -7.18 1.25 -2.51
C GLU A 100 -6.80 1.86 -1.15
N ILE A 101 -6.69 1.01 -0.14
CA ILE A 101 -6.24 1.38 1.20
C ILE A 101 -4.76 0.96 1.34
N VAL A 102 -3.88 1.94 1.16
CA VAL A 102 -2.43 1.71 1.25
C VAL A 102 -2.05 1.39 2.71
N PRO A 103 -1.19 0.38 2.96
CA PRO A 103 -0.67 0.11 4.29
C PRO A 103 -0.09 1.36 4.97
N GLY A 104 -0.42 1.55 6.25
CA GLY A 104 -0.01 2.72 7.02
C GLY A 104 -0.88 3.98 6.83
N SER A 105 -1.82 3.97 5.87
CA SER A 105 -2.82 5.04 5.73
C SER A 105 -3.99 4.84 6.71
N LEU A 106 -4.65 5.94 7.06
CA LEU A 106 -5.84 5.96 7.92
C LEU A 106 -6.94 6.73 7.20
N VAL A 107 -8.12 6.12 7.08
CA VAL A 107 -9.32 6.75 6.55
C VAL A 107 -10.34 6.82 7.68
N TYR A 108 -10.86 8.02 7.97
CA TYR A 108 -11.84 8.25 9.04
C TYR A 108 -12.79 9.39 8.66
N GLY A 109 -13.99 9.40 9.23
CA GLY A 109 -15.06 10.33 8.87
C GLY A 109 -16.45 9.75 9.12
N PRO A 110 -17.51 10.44 8.69
CA PRO A 110 -18.87 9.93 8.71
C PRO A 110 -19.02 8.70 7.79
N ALA A 111 -19.72 7.66 8.25
CA ALA A 111 -19.84 6.40 7.52
C ALA A 111 -20.51 6.57 6.13
N ASN A 112 -21.52 7.44 6.03
CA ASN A 112 -22.21 7.77 4.78
C ASN A 112 -21.33 8.49 3.76
N GLU A 113 -20.27 9.15 4.22
CA GLU A 113 -19.30 9.84 3.38
C GLU A 113 -18.16 8.90 2.96
N ILE A 114 -17.65 8.08 3.89
CA ILE A 114 -16.57 7.13 3.60
C ILE A 114 -17.06 6.01 2.67
N LEU A 115 -18.18 5.36 3.01
CA LEU A 115 -18.71 4.21 2.25
C LEU A 115 -19.50 4.62 1.00
N GLY A 116 -19.61 5.93 0.70
CA GLY A 116 -20.40 6.47 -0.39
C GLY A 116 -19.82 6.28 -1.80
N GLY A 117 -18.72 5.53 -1.96
CA GLY A 117 -18.12 5.24 -3.28
C GLY A 117 -17.14 6.29 -3.81
N LEU A 118 -17.09 7.46 -3.16
CA LEU A 118 -16.19 8.56 -3.48
C LEU A 118 -15.44 8.96 -2.21
N ALA A 119 -14.21 8.44 -2.05
CA ALA A 119 -13.37 8.82 -0.92
C ALA A 119 -13.20 10.35 -0.87
N LEU A 120 -13.80 10.97 0.14
CA LEU A 120 -13.51 12.34 0.54
C LEU A 120 -12.08 12.39 1.07
N LYS A 121 -11.28 13.32 0.54
CA LYS A 121 -9.89 13.49 0.96
C LYS A 121 -9.64 14.96 1.22
N GLU A 122 -8.81 15.23 2.21
CA GLU A 122 -8.48 16.60 2.59
C GLU A 122 -7.85 17.34 1.40
N PRO A 123 -8.22 18.62 1.19
CA PRO A 123 -7.63 19.41 0.13
C PRO A 123 -6.11 19.51 0.31
N VAL A 124 -5.36 19.21 -0.75
CA VAL A 124 -3.90 19.27 -0.75
C VAL A 124 -3.47 20.74 -0.75
N SER A 125 -2.57 21.12 0.16
CA SER A 125 -2.02 22.48 0.21
C SER A 125 -1.21 22.79 -1.07
N SER A 126 -1.46 23.96 -1.65
CA SER A 126 -1.13 24.39 -3.02
C SER A 126 0.35 24.71 -3.31
N GLY A 127 1.29 23.90 -2.81
CA GLY A 127 2.73 24.12 -3.01
C GLY A 127 3.27 23.70 -4.40
N TYR A 128 2.46 23.02 -5.21
CA TYR A 128 2.88 22.45 -6.48
C TYR A 128 2.62 23.40 -7.66
N CYS A 129 3.66 23.73 -8.42
CA CYS A 129 3.58 24.56 -9.63
C CYS A 129 3.41 23.68 -10.88
N LEU A 130 2.17 23.24 -11.14
CA LEU A 130 1.86 22.30 -12.21
C LEU A 130 1.96 22.93 -13.62
N PRO A 131 2.37 22.17 -14.65
CA PRO A 131 2.37 22.63 -16.04
C PRO A 131 0.99 23.16 -16.48
N GLU A 132 0.95 24.26 -17.23
CA GLU A 132 -0.32 24.87 -17.67
C GLU A 132 -1.13 23.93 -18.56
N GLU A 133 -0.46 23.13 -19.39
CA GLU A 133 -1.07 22.12 -20.26
C GLU A 133 -1.86 21.07 -19.48
N TRP A 134 -1.55 20.83 -18.20
CA TRP A 134 -2.30 19.89 -17.36
C TRP A 134 -3.68 20.42 -16.95
N ARG A 135 -3.97 21.71 -17.18
CA ARG A 135 -5.33 22.27 -17.01
C ARG A 135 -6.31 21.76 -18.06
N THR A 136 -5.82 21.48 -19.27
CA THR A 136 -6.65 21.06 -20.40
C THR A 136 -6.50 19.59 -20.71
N ASN A 137 -5.29 19.04 -20.56
CA ASN A 137 -4.98 17.64 -20.82
C ASN A 137 -4.70 16.91 -19.52
N PHE A 138 -5.36 15.78 -19.27
CA PHE A 138 -5.09 14.99 -18.07
C PHE A 138 -3.81 14.17 -18.29
N PRO A 139 -2.70 14.43 -17.57
CA PRO A 139 -1.46 13.67 -17.71
C PRO A 139 -1.65 12.20 -17.34
N SER A 140 -0.88 11.34 -17.99
CA SER A 140 -0.72 9.94 -17.63
C SER A 140 -0.02 9.77 -16.28
N GLY A 141 -0.19 8.60 -15.65
CA GLY A 141 0.51 8.28 -14.40
C GLY A 141 2.04 8.37 -14.55
N LYS A 142 2.58 7.98 -15.72
CA LYS A 142 4.02 8.06 -16.00
C LYS A 142 4.51 9.51 -16.05
N GLU A 143 3.76 10.42 -16.66
CA GLU A 143 4.11 11.85 -16.70
C GLU A 143 4.08 12.48 -15.30
N ILE A 144 3.07 12.17 -14.48
CA ILE A 144 3.00 12.63 -13.08
C ILE A 144 4.21 12.11 -12.29
N ILE A 145 4.55 10.83 -12.41
CA ILE A 145 5.68 10.21 -11.70
C ILE A 145 7.02 10.83 -12.10
N GLN A 146 7.23 11.02 -13.41
CA GLN A 146 8.44 11.66 -13.94
C GLN A 146 8.58 13.10 -13.43
N TYR A 147 7.48 13.85 -13.47
CA TYR A 147 7.43 15.22 -12.97
C TYR A 147 7.66 15.31 -11.46
N ALA A 148 7.03 14.42 -10.67
CA ALA A 148 7.24 14.32 -9.23
C ALA A 148 8.72 14.08 -8.87
N ALA A 149 9.34 13.12 -9.56
CA ALA A 149 10.75 12.79 -9.39
C ALA A 149 11.68 13.96 -9.72
N ALA A 150 11.44 14.64 -10.85
CA ALA A 150 12.30 15.72 -11.33
C ALA A 150 12.20 17.01 -10.49
N HIS A 151 11.01 17.35 -10.00
CA HIS A 151 10.75 18.68 -9.44
C HIS A 151 10.66 18.75 -7.91
N TYR A 152 10.21 17.68 -7.23
CA TYR A 152 9.86 17.76 -5.81
C TYR A 152 10.60 16.75 -4.92
N SER A 153 11.30 15.79 -5.52
CA SER A 153 12.17 14.86 -4.78
C SER A 153 13.64 14.85 -5.22
N PRO A 154 14.25 15.96 -5.72
CA PRO A 154 15.62 15.92 -6.26
C PRO A 154 16.69 15.66 -5.20
N ASN A 155 16.43 16.03 -3.95
CA ASN A 155 17.41 15.95 -2.86
C ASN A 155 17.28 14.68 -2.01
N VAL A 156 16.30 13.82 -2.29
CA VAL A 156 16.13 12.55 -1.57
C VAL A 156 17.12 11.54 -2.15
N VAL A 157 17.98 10.99 -1.31
CA VAL A 157 19.04 10.05 -1.71
C VAL A 157 18.65 8.63 -1.33
N GLY A 158 18.90 7.68 -2.24
CA GLY A 158 18.65 6.25 -2.07
C GLY A 158 17.28 5.82 -2.59
N PRO A 159 17.18 4.66 -3.26
CA PRO A 159 15.96 4.26 -3.95
C PRO A 159 14.81 3.98 -2.98
N ASP A 160 15.08 3.45 -1.79
CA ASP A 160 14.08 3.22 -0.74
C ASP A 160 13.38 4.51 -0.31
N LYS A 161 14.14 5.57 -0.02
CA LYS A 161 13.58 6.86 0.44
C LYS A 161 12.90 7.59 -0.72
N GLN A 162 13.50 7.54 -1.90
CA GLN A 162 12.92 8.15 -3.10
C GLN A 162 11.57 7.53 -3.44
N LEU A 163 11.41 6.20 -3.33
CA LEU A 163 10.13 5.54 -3.59
C LEU A 163 9.02 6.08 -2.67
N ILE A 164 9.25 6.10 -1.36
CA ILE A 164 8.26 6.55 -0.37
C ILE A 164 7.88 8.01 -0.63
N GLU A 165 8.86 8.89 -0.82
CA GLU A 165 8.58 10.32 -1.02
C GLU A 165 7.91 10.59 -2.38
N ARG A 166 8.41 9.98 -3.46
CA ARG A 166 7.85 10.20 -4.81
C ARG A 166 6.42 9.69 -4.91
N ARG A 167 6.07 8.59 -4.23
CA ARG A 167 4.67 8.11 -4.13
C ARG A 167 3.76 9.13 -3.44
N ARG A 168 4.24 9.74 -2.34
CA ARG A 168 3.49 10.78 -1.62
C ARG A 168 3.23 11.98 -2.53
N VAL A 169 4.29 12.46 -3.20
CA VAL A 169 4.22 13.59 -4.13
C VAL A 169 3.35 13.29 -5.35
N GLU A 170 3.52 12.13 -5.98
CA GLU A 170 2.70 11.68 -7.12
C GLU A 170 1.22 11.73 -6.78
N TYR A 171 0.88 11.23 -5.60
CA TYR A 171 -0.48 11.19 -5.12
C TYR A 171 -1.07 12.59 -4.88
N GLU A 172 -0.30 13.49 -4.26
CA GLU A 172 -0.70 14.89 -4.03
C GLU A 172 -0.89 15.66 -5.34
N ILE A 173 0.01 15.49 -6.31
CA ILE A 173 -0.10 16.08 -7.64
C ILE A 173 -1.31 15.54 -8.40
N PHE A 174 -1.53 14.22 -8.35
CA PHE A 174 -2.69 13.60 -8.98
C PHE A 174 -4.01 14.20 -8.47
N LEU A 175 -4.14 14.43 -7.16
CA LEU A 175 -5.35 15.04 -6.59
C LEU A 175 -5.56 16.47 -7.10
N LEU A 176 -4.50 17.27 -7.21
CA LEU A 176 -4.59 18.64 -7.74
C LEU A 176 -5.00 18.65 -9.22
N VAL A 177 -4.42 17.78 -10.03
CA VAL A 177 -4.80 17.62 -11.44
C VAL A 177 -6.25 17.15 -11.57
N GLU A 178 -6.67 16.19 -10.75
CA GLU A 178 -8.06 15.73 -10.71
C GLU A 178 -9.03 16.86 -10.36
N GLU A 179 -8.71 17.66 -9.35
CA GLU A 179 -9.51 18.82 -8.97
C GLU A 179 -9.62 19.84 -10.12
N MET A 180 -8.52 20.16 -10.81
CA MET A 180 -8.52 21.10 -11.94
C MET A 180 -9.47 20.68 -13.07
N HIS A 181 -9.63 19.37 -13.30
CA HIS A 181 -10.48 18.82 -14.36
C HIS A 181 -11.93 18.64 -13.92
N VAL A 182 -12.16 18.26 -12.66
CA VAL A 182 -13.48 17.86 -12.16
C VAL A 182 -14.24 19.02 -11.55
N LEU A 183 -13.55 19.98 -10.90
CA LEU A 183 -14.18 21.05 -10.14
C LEU A 183 -15.10 21.94 -11.00
N GLY A 184 -14.66 22.32 -12.19
CA GLY A 184 -15.48 23.16 -13.09
C GLY A 184 -16.77 22.47 -13.54
N ILE A 185 -16.71 21.14 -13.77
CA ILE A 185 -17.88 20.33 -14.13
C ILE A 185 -18.84 20.25 -12.95
N VAL A 186 -18.32 19.95 -11.75
CA VAL A 186 -19.12 19.85 -10.53
C VAL A 186 -19.79 21.18 -10.18
N GLN A 187 -19.08 22.31 -10.33
CA GLN A 187 -19.63 23.65 -10.10
C GLN A 187 -20.71 24.05 -11.11
N SER A 188 -20.59 23.60 -12.36
CA SER A 188 -21.59 23.87 -13.41
C SER A 188 -22.89 23.08 -13.20
N GLY A 189 -22.85 22.04 -12.35
CA GLY A 189 -23.98 21.16 -12.08
C GLY A 189 -24.21 20.14 -13.20
N PHE A 190 -25.24 19.32 -13.02
CA PHE A 190 -25.57 18.20 -13.91
C PHE A 190 -26.99 18.34 -14.45
N GLY A 191 -27.18 18.01 -15.73
CA GLY A 191 -28.51 18.01 -16.37
C GLY A 191 -29.39 16.83 -15.95
N SER A 192 -28.78 15.74 -15.49
CA SER A 192 -29.49 14.56 -15.00
C SER A 192 -28.70 13.83 -13.91
N VAL A 193 -29.39 12.97 -13.16
CA VAL A 193 -28.77 12.06 -12.18
C VAL A 193 -27.79 11.10 -12.87
N ASN A 194 -28.09 10.66 -14.10
CA ASN A 194 -27.22 9.75 -14.84
C ASN A 194 -25.90 10.41 -15.24
N ASP A 195 -25.91 11.70 -15.61
CA ASP A 195 -24.69 12.45 -15.94
C ASP A 195 -23.77 12.58 -14.71
N PHE A 196 -24.37 12.82 -13.53
CA PHE A 196 -23.65 12.83 -12.27
C PHE A 196 -23.02 11.47 -11.95
N ILE A 197 -23.78 10.38 -12.04
CA ILE A 197 -23.29 9.02 -11.79
C ILE A 197 -22.17 8.65 -12.78
N ALA A 198 -22.31 9.01 -14.05
CA ALA A 198 -21.30 8.74 -15.07
C ALA A 198 -19.96 9.43 -14.75
N LEU A 199 -19.98 10.70 -14.32
CA LEU A 199 -18.77 11.40 -13.89
C LEU A 199 -18.16 10.75 -12.65
N ALA A 200 -18.97 10.43 -11.64
CA ALA A 200 -18.51 9.79 -10.40
C ALA A 200 -17.78 8.45 -10.68
N ASN A 201 -18.36 7.61 -11.54
CA ASN A 201 -17.75 6.35 -11.96
C ASN A 201 -16.44 6.57 -12.75
N SER A 202 -16.39 7.55 -13.64
CA SER A 202 -15.18 7.91 -14.38
C SER A 202 -14.04 8.33 -13.46
N VAL A 203 -14.33 9.16 -12.45
CA VAL A 203 -13.37 9.57 -11.42
C VAL A 203 -12.90 8.36 -10.59
N SER A 204 -13.83 7.54 -10.11
CA SER A 204 -13.51 6.34 -9.31
C SER A 204 -12.61 5.36 -10.09
N ASN A 205 -12.96 5.05 -11.34
CA ASN A 205 -12.18 4.14 -12.19
C ASN A 205 -10.77 4.68 -12.50
N ARG A 206 -10.64 6.00 -12.68
CA ARG A 206 -9.34 6.66 -12.88
C ARG A 206 -8.44 6.49 -11.67
N ARG A 207 -8.99 6.73 -10.47
CA ARG A 207 -8.27 6.53 -9.20
C ARG A 207 -7.81 5.09 -9.04
N LYS A 208 -8.67 4.10 -9.31
CA LYS A 208 -8.35 2.66 -9.26
C LYS A 208 -7.24 2.28 -10.24
N SER A 209 -7.36 2.72 -11.50
CA SER A 209 -6.37 2.45 -12.55
C SER A 209 -4.98 3.01 -12.20
N ARG A 210 -4.92 4.25 -11.66
CA ARG A 210 -3.68 4.87 -11.19
C ARG A 210 -3.06 4.05 -10.06
N ALA A 211 -3.85 3.75 -9.04
CA ALA A 211 -3.38 3.10 -7.82
C ALA A 211 -2.74 1.73 -8.13
N GLY A 212 -3.40 0.94 -8.99
CA GLY A 212 -2.89 -0.37 -9.42
C GLY A 212 -1.56 -0.37 -10.19
N LYS A 213 -1.20 0.72 -10.89
CA LYS A 213 0.06 0.80 -11.67
C LYS A 213 1.13 1.69 -11.07
N SER A 214 0.78 2.52 -10.09
CA SER A 214 1.67 3.54 -9.52
C SER A 214 2.96 2.91 -8.98
N LEU A 215 2.85 1.81 -8.24
CA LEU A 215 4.02 1.17 -7.63
C LEU A 215 4.99 0.58 -8.65
N GLU A 216 4.49 -0.13 -9.66
CA GLU A 216 5.30 -0.67 -10.76
C GLU A 216 6.03 0.44 -11.52
N LEU A 217 5.32 1.51 -11.89
CA LEU A 217 5.91 2.64 -12.63
C LEU A 217 7.02 3.34 -11.85
N HIS A 218 6.86 3.49 -10.52
CA HIS A 218 7.91 4.04 -9.68
C HIS A 218 9.14 3.12 -9.63
N LEU A 219 8.95 1.80 -9.52
CA LEU A 219 10.05 0.83 -9.52
C LEU A 219 10.79 0.81 -10.86
N GLU A 220 10.06 0.79 -11.98
CA GLU A 220 10.63 0.87 -13.34
C GLU A 220 11.53 2.11 -13.48
N GLN A 221 11.06 3.27 -13.03
CA GLN A 221 11.85 4.49 -13.09
C GLN A 221 13.09 4.42 -12.18
N LEU A 222 12.96 3.91 -10.95
CA LEU A 222 14.09 3.78 -10.04
C LEU A 222 15.13 2.79 -10.56
N PHE A 223 14.74 1.65 -11.14
CA PHE A 223 15.69 0.72 -11.75
C PHE A 223 16.53 1.39 -12.83
N ASN A 224 15.88 2.14 -13.72
CA ASN A 224 16.56 2.90 -14.76
C ASN A 224 17.52 3.97 -14.20
N GLU A 225 17.10 4.74 -13.19
CA GLU A 225 17.90 5.79 -12.56
C GLU A 225 19.14 5.23 -11.83
N TYR A 226 19.01 4.06 -11.19
CA TYR A 226 20.11 3.41 -10.47
C TYR A 226 20.93 2.44 -11.34
N GLY A 227 20.71 2.45 -12.66
CA GLY A 227 21.52 1.72 -13.64
C GLY A 227 21.19 0.23 -13.76
N LEU A 228 20.11 -0.25 -13.16
CA LEU A 228 19.56 -1.57 -13.43
C LEU A 228 18.69 -1.49 -14.71
N LYS A 229 19.35 -1.54 -15.87
CA LYS A 229 18.70 -1.33 -17.18
C LYS A 229 18.29 -2.63 -17.89
N THR A 230 18.77 -3.77 -17.41
CA THR A 230 18.50 -5.10 -17.98
C THR A 230 17.31 -5.72 -17.26
N PHE A 231 16.11 -5.36 -17.70
CA PHE A 231 14.87 -5.95 -17.25
C PHE A 231 13.80 -5.80 -18.33
N GLU A 232 12.74 -6.61 -18.24
CA GLU A 232 11.58 -6.53 -19.11
C GLU A 232 10.31 -6.57 -18.27
N THR A 233 9.39 -5.65 -18.56
CA THR A 233 8.02 -5.64 -18.03
C THR A 233 7.09 -6.27 -19.05
N GLN A 234 5.99 -6.89 -18.62
CA GLN A 234 5.02 -7.54 -19.53
C GLN A 234 5.61 -8.71 -20.36
N ALA A 235 6.78 -9.22 -19.95
CA ALA A 235 7.40 -10.41 -20.52
C ALA A 235 6.46 -11.60 -20.36
N VAL A 236 6.31 -12.40 -21.43
CA VAL A 236 5.48 -13.61 -21.39
C VAL A 236 6.34 -14.80 -21.00
N THR A 237 5.93 -15.51 -19.95
CA THR A 237 6.54 -16.75 -19.47
C THR A 237 5.62 -17.94 -19.82
N GLU A 238 5.54 -18.97 -18.96
CA GLU A 238 4.70 -20.13 -19.20
C GLU A 238 3.20 -19.79 -19.11
N GLY A 239 2.41 -20.34 -20.03
CA GLY A 239 0.95 -20.26 -19.95
C GLY A 239 0.37 -18.84 -20.07
N ASN A 240 1.04 -17.94 -20.80
CA ASN A 240 0.68 -16.52 -20.94
C ASN A 240 0.73 -15.71 -19.64
N LYS A 241 1.44 -16.20 -18.63
CA LYS A 241 1.70 -15.44 -17.41
C LYS A 241 2.68 -14.32 -17.72
N LYS A 242 2.60 -13.27 -16.90
CA LYS A 242 3.35 -12.03 -17.06
C LYS A 242 3.80 -11.52 -15.70
N PRO A 243 4.99 -11.91 -15.23
CA PRO A 243 5.54 -11.31 -14.02
C PRO A 243 5.71 -9.80 -14.22
N ASP A 244 5.59 -9.04 -13.13
CA ASP A 244 5.69 -7.57 -13.17
C ASP A 244 7.06 -7.12 -13.71
N PHE A 245 8.12 -7.74 -13.22
CA PHE A 245 9.49 -7.57 -13.72
C PHE A 245 10.21 -8.90 -13.89
N LEU A 246 10.83 -9.08 -15.05
CA LEU A 246 11.69 -10.21 -15.39
C LEU A 246 13.10 -9.73 -15.71
N PHE A 247 14.11 -10.42 -15.16
CA PHE A 247 15.52 -10.07 -15.32
C PHE A 247 16.34 -11.26 -15.83
N PRO A 248 17.28 -11.06 -16.78
CA PRO A 248 17.59 -9.77 -17.43
C PRO A 248 16.65 -9.42 -18.59
N SER A 249 15.98 -10.41 -19.20
CA SER A 249 15.04 -10.23 -20.31
C SER A 249 14.20 -11.49 -20.56
N ALA A 250 13.11 -11.39 -21.31
CA ALA A 250 12.35 -12.55 -21.78
C ALA A 250 13.21 -13.46 -22.66
N GLN A 251 14.11 -12.90 -23.47
CA GLN A 251 14.99 -13.69 -24.32
C GLN A 251 15.90 -14.60 -23.49
N ALA A 252 16.54 -14.07 -22.44
CA ALA A 252 17.37 -14.87 -21.54
C ALA A 252 16.52 -15.90 -20.77
N TYR A 253 15.28 -15.54 -20.41
CA TYR A 253 14.35 -16.45 -19.76
C TYR A 253 13.89 -17.61 -20.66
N HIS A 254 13.85 -17.45 -21.98
CA HIS A 254 13.49 -18.54 -22.91
C HIS A 254 14.70 -19.29 -23.47
N ASP A 255 15.92 -18.81 -23.20
CA ASP A 255 17.15 -19.48 -23.61
C ASP A 255 17.54 -20.57 -22.59
N GLU A 256 17.43 -21.83 -22.99
CA GLU A 256 17.83 -23.00 -22.18
C GLU A 256 19.32 -23.01 -21.83
N ALA A 257 20.17 -22.35 -22.64
CA ALA A 257 21.60 -22.23 -22.36
C ALA A 257 21.90 -21.12 -21.33
N PHE A 258 20.97 -20.20 -21.08
CA PHE A 258 21.16 -19.15 -20.09
C PHE A 258 21.05 -19.71 -18.66
N PRO A 259 22.00 -19.42 -17.75
CA PRO A 259 22.00 -19.99 -16.40
C PRO A 259 20.79 -19.58 -15.58
N GLU A 260 20.02 -20.55 -15.08
CA GLU A 260 18.82 -20.29 -14.25
C GLU A 260 19.14 -19.49 -12.99
N GLN A 261 20.34 -19.67 -12.41
CA GLN A 261 20.77 -18.97 -11.20
C GLN A 261 20.98 -17.45 -11.43
N LYS A 262 21.04 -17.03 -12.70
CA LYS A 262 21.10 -15.61 -13.09
C LYS A 262 19.74 -15.03 -13.45
N LEU A 263 18.69 -15.84 -13.57
CA LEU A 263 17.34 -15.32 -13.79
C LEU A 263 16.77 -14.79 -12.47
N ARG A 264 16.11 -13.64 -12.52
CA ARG A 264 15.32 -13.12 -11.39
C ARG A 264 13.96 -12.67 -11.87
N MET A 265 12.99 -12.76 -10.98
CA MET A 265 11.68 -12.12 -11.13
C MET A 265 11.40 -11.28 -9.89
N LEU A 266 10.74 -10.15 -10.07
CA LEU A 266 10.23 -9.33 -8.98
C LEU A 266 8.75 -9.10 -9.19
N ALA A 267 7.92 -9.74 -8.38
CA ALA A 267 6.50 -9.44 -8.28
C ALA A 267 6.27 -8.23 -7.36
N VAL A 268 5.22 -7.46 -7.59
CA VAL A 268 4.92 -6.22 -6.89
C VAL A 268 3.50 -6.29 -6.33
N LYS A 269 3.38 -6.18 -5.00
CA LYS A 269 2.08 -6.12 -4.32
C LYS A 269 2.12 -5.05 -3.23
N THR A 270 1.27 -4.01 -3.35
CA THR A 270 1.17 -2.98 -2.29
C THR A 270 0.90 -3.62 -0.93
N THR A 271 -0.05 -4.57 -0.89
CA THR A 271 -0.38 -5.43 0.27
C THR A 271 -0.22 -6.89 -0.16
N CYS A 272 0.51 -7.69 0.62
CA CYS A 272 0.83 -9.08 0.25
C CYS A 272 -0.04 -10.14 0.94
N LYS A 273 -0.78 -9.78 2.00
CA LYS A 273 -1.68 -10.71 2.70
C LYS A 273 -2.63 -11.40 1.70
N ASP A 274 -2.67 -12.73 1.77
CA ASP A 274 -3.46 -13.67 0.97
C ASP A 274 -3.26 -13.62 -0.57
N ARG A 275 -2.60 -12.59 -1.11
CA ARG A 275 -2.36 -12.39 -2.55
C ARG A 275 -0.98 -12.85 -3.02
N TRP A 276 -0.02 -13.06 -2.12
CA TRP A 276 1.35 -13.45 -2.50
C TRP A 276 1.43 -14.81 -3.20
N ARG A 277 0.54 -15.75 -2.91
CA ARG A 277 0.55 -17.10 -3.54
C ARG A 277 0.32 -17.07 -5.05
N GLN A 278 -0.29 -16.00 -5.56
CA GLN A 278 -0.56 -15.83 -7.00
C GLN A 278 0.74 -15.77 -7.82
N ILE A 279 1.84 -15.30 -7.22
CA ILE A 279 3.11 -15.07 -7.91
C ILE A 279 3.92 -16.38 -8.12
N LEU A 280 3.59 -17.44 -7.38
CA LEU A 280 4.44 -18.64 -7.28
C LEU A 280 4.58 -19.39 -8.58
N ASN A 281 3.60 -19.24 -9.47
CA ASN A 281 3.60 -19.95 -10.74
C ASN A 281 3.91 -19.00 -11.90
N GLU A 282 4.36 -17.76 -11.68
CA GLU A 282 4.54 -16.78 -12.77
C GLU A 282 5.80 -17.01 -13.61
N ALA A 283 6.80 -17.73 -13.11
CA ALA A 283 8.00 -18.06 -13.88
C ALA A 283 8.62 -19.39 -13.40
N ASP A 284 8.31 -20.48 -14.09
CA ASP A 284 8.65 -21.84 -13.64
C ASP A 284 10.17 -22.10 -13.56
N ARG A 285 10.98 -21.39 -14.36
CA ARG A 285 12.46 -21.51 -14.33
C ARG A 285 13.11 -20.82 -13.13
N ILE A 286 12.39 -19.95 -12.41
CA ILE A 286 12.96 -19.13 -11.34
C ILE A 286 12.51 -19.67 -9.99
N GLN A 287 13.46 -20.27 -9.25
CA GLN A 287 13.18 -20.87 -7.95
C GLN A 287 13.09 -19.85 -6.81
N ASP A 288 13.88 -18.78 -6.84
CA ASP A 288 13.86 -17.73 -5.81
C ASP A 288 13.06 -16.54 -6.33
N ILE A 289 11.85 -16.37 -5.80
CA ILE A 289 10.91 -15.34 -6.24
C ILE A 289 11.05 -14.12 -5.33
N TYR A 290 11.36 -12.96 -5.90
CA TYR A 290 11.37 -11.72 -5.14
C TYR A 290 9.98 -11.10 -5.14
N LEU A 291 9.51 -10.66 -3.96
CA LEU A 291 8.24 -9.98 -3.79
C LEU A 291 8.47 -8.60 -3.17
N PHE A 292 8.24 -7.56 -3.96
CA PHE A 292 8.21 -6.20 -3.47
C PHE A 292 6.89 -5.89 -2.75
N THR A 293 6.94 -5.34 -1.54
CA THR A 293 5.74 -4.89 -0.83
C THR A 293 5.93 -3.66 0.05
N LEU A 294 4.83 -2.94 0.29
CA LEU A 294 4.74 -1.82 1.23
C LEU A 294 3.98 -2.18 2.52
N GLN A 295 3.60 -3.45 2.69
CA GLN A 295 2.86 -3.90 3.86
C GLN A 295 3.63 -3.62 5.16
N GLU A 296 2.93 -3.10 6.17
CA GLU A 296 3.53 -2.85 7.49
C GLU A 296 3.64 -4.14 8.32
N GLY A 297 4.58 -5.00 7.94
CA GLY A 297 4.84 -6.27 8.61
C GLY A 297 4.04 -7.45 8.06
N VAL A 298 4.48 -8.65 8.42
CA VAL A 298 3.79 -9.93 8.19
C VAL A 298 3.89 -10.76 9.47
N SER A 299 2.97 -11.71 9.67
CA SER A 299 3.08 -12.66 10.78
C SER A 299 4.31 -13.56 10.61
N VAL A 300 4.84 -14.10 11.71
CA VAL A 300 5.96 -15.05 11.64
C VAL A 300 5.55 -16.33 10.90
N ALA A 301 4.31 -16.78 11.08
CA ALA A 301 3.79 -17.95 10.38
C ALA A 301 3.65 -17.69 8.87
N GLN A 302 3.06 -16.56 8.48
CA GLN A 302 2.96 -16.14 7.07
C GLN A 302 4.35 -16.05 6.41
N PHE A 303 5.34 -15.49 7.11
CA PHE A 303 6.70 -15.41 6.60
C PHE A 303 7.36 -16.80 6.47
N GLN A 304 7.09 -17.72 7.38
CA GLN A 304 7.56 -19.10 7.26
C GLN A 304 6.96 -19.79 6.02
N GLU A 305 5.68 -19.59 5.73
CA GLU A 305 5.06 -20.09 4.50
C GLU A 305 5.73 -19.48 3.25
N MET A 306 5.97 -18.16 3.25
CA MET A 306 6.71 -17.50 2.16
C MET A 306 8.10 -18.10 1.97
N GLN A 307 8.84 -18.34 3.06
CA GLN A 307 10.18 -18.95 3.01
C GLN A 307 10.16 -20.39 2.48
N GLN A 308 9.15 -21.19 2.85
CA GLN A 308 8.99 -22.56 2.33
C GLN A 308 8.79 -22.58 0.81
N GLU A 309 8.04 -21.60 0.29
CA GLU A 309 7.84 -21.38 -1.15
C GLU A 309 8.95 -20.53 -1.79
N ARG A 310 10.07 -20.32 -1.08
CA ARG A 310 11.26 -19.58 -1.56
C ARG A 310 11.01 -18.14 -1.98
N VAL A 311 10.01 -17.50 -1.38
CA VAL A 311 9.72 -16.08 -1.57
C VAL A 311 10.65 -15.22 -0.71
N ARG A 312 11.29 -14.24 -1.35
CA ARG A 312 12.19 -13.27 -0.72
C ARG A 312 11.55 -11.90 -0.73
N LEU A 313 11.35 -11.32 0.45
CA LEU A 313 10.69 -10.02 0.59
C LEU A 313 11.66 -8.87 0.30
N VAL A 314 11.29 -8.04 -0.67
CA VAL A 314 11.91 -6.73 -0.93
C VAL A 314 11.01 -5.65 -0.33
N VAL A 315 11.52 -4.93 0.66
CA VAL A 315 10.73 -3.97 1.44
C VAL A 315 11.57 -2.70 1.63
N PRO A 316 11.00 -1.50 1.45
CA PRO A 316 11.71 -0.26 1.76
C PRO A 316 12.29 -0.27 3.19
N SER A 317 13.56 0.12 3.31
CA SER A 317 14.30 0.11 4.59
C SER A 317 13.57 0.79 5.75
N SER A 318 12.83 1.88 5.48
CA SER A 318 12.02 2.59 6.49
C SER A 318 10.87 1.77 7.08
N LEU A 319 10.44 0.70 6.40
CA LEU A 319 9.35 -0.18 6.83
C LEU A 319 9.85 -1.42 7.57
N HIS A 320 11.14 -1.73 7.56
CA HIS A 320 11.70 -2.94 8.21
C HIS A 320 11.38 -2.98 9.71
N ASP A 321 11.36 -1.82 10.37
CA ASP A 321 11.02 -1.72 11.79
C ASP A 321 9.55 -2.05 12.12
N LYS A 322 8.68 -2.13 11.11
CA LYS A 322 7.29 -2.60 11.25
C LYS A 322 7.19 -4.13 11.30
N TYR A 323 8.22 -4.84 10.84
CA TYR A 323 8.24 -6.31 10.86
C TYR A 323 8.66 -6.85 12.23
N PRO A 324 8.17 -8.04 12.62
CA PRO A 324 8.68 -8.79 13.77
C PRO A 324 10.21 -8.96 13.71
N LYS A 325 10.88 -8.85 14.86
CA LYS A 325 12.37 -8.90 14.94
C LYS A 325 12.97 -10.14 14.27
N ALA A 326 12.31 -11.29 14.40
CA ALA A 326 12.74 -12.56 13.82
C ALA A 326 12.70 -12.60 12.27
N ILE A 327 12.08 -11.61 11.62
CA ILE A 327 11.93 -11.54 10.16
C ILE A 327 12.91 -10.52 9.56
N ARG A 328 13.28 -9.48 10.32
CA ARG A 328 13.99 -8.30 9.80
C ARG A 328 15.31 -8.61 9.11
N GLU A 329 16.05 -9.61 9.61
CA GLU A 329 17.35 -10.00 9.02
C GLU A 329 17.24 -10.63 7.63
N TYR A 330 16.05 -11.10 7.27
CA TYR A 330 15.77 -11.73 5.97
C TYR A 330 15.17 -10.75 4.95
N LEU A 331 14.88 -9.51 5.35
CA LEU A 331 14.32 -8.50 4.45
C LEU A 331 15.42 -7.90 3.58
N ILE A 332 15.11 -7.73 2.31
CA ILE A 332 15.99 -7.09 1.33
C ILE A 332 15.50 -5.66 1.12
N SER A 333 16.37 -4.66 1.23
CA SER A 333 16.00 -3.28 0.87
C SER A 333 15.88 -3.13 -0.65
N LEU A 334 15.22 -2.08 -1.12
CA LEU A 334 15.14 -1.83 -2.56
C LEU A 334 16.56 -1.57 -3.13
N GLU A 335 17.38 -0.82 -2.40
CA GLU A 335 18.79 -0.59 -2.73
C GLU A 335 19.59 -1.88 -2.87
N THR A 336 19.52 -2.78 -1.88
CA THR A 336 20.22 -4.07 -1.93
C THR A 336 19.75 -4.93 -3.08
N PHE A 337 18.43 -4.98 -3.33
CA PHE A 337 17.90 -5.72 -4.48
C PHE A 337 18.47 -5.20 -5.81
N ILE A 338 18.52 -3.87 -5.98
CA ILE A 338 19.07 -3.24 -7.19
C ILE A 338 20.55 -3.58 -7.36
N ASP A 339 21.34 -3.44 -6.30
CA ASP A 339 22.79 -3.66 -6.36
C ASP A 339 23.16 -5.13 -6.60
N GLU A 340 22.49 -6.06 -5.91
CA GLU A 340 22.68 -7.49 -6.14
C GLU A 340 22.31 -7.90 -7.56
N THR A 341 21.18 -7.40 -8.06
CA THR A 341 20.69 -7.74 -9.40
C THR A 341 21.62 -7.19 -10.48
N LYS A 342 22.11 -5.95 -10.32
CA LYS A 342 23.13 -5.39 -11.22
C LYS A 342 24.42 -6.20 -11.21
N SER A 343 24.87 -6.65 -10.04
CA SER A 343 26.10 -7.41 -9.89
C SER A 343 26.06 -8.75 -10.63
N LEU A 344 24.88 -9.37 -10.76
CA LEU A 344 24.72 -10.62 -11.52
C LEU A 344 24.96 -10.47 -13.03
N TYR A 345 24.71 -9.28 -13.57
CA TYR A 345 24.80 -9.00 -15.01
C TYR A 345 26.02 -8.13 -15.37
N ALA A 346 26.83 -7.74 -14.38
CA ALA A 346 28.02 -6.92 -14.60
C ALA A 346 29.09 -7.63 -15.46
N ASP A 347 29.15 -8.98 -15.41
CA ASP A 347 30.12 -9.79 -16.15
C ASP A 347 29.76 -10.02 -17.64
N GLU A 348 28.61 -9.53 -18.11
CA GLU A 348 28.13 -9.70 -19.49
C GLU A 348 28.37 -8.47 -20.40
N ILE A 349 29.06 -7.44 -19.89
CA ILE A 349 29.35 -6.17 -20.61
C ILE A 349 30.82 -6.11 -21.12
N ILE A 350 31.58 -7.21 -21.09
CA ILE A 350 32.97 -7.23 -21.62
C ILE A 350 33.04 -7.89 -22.99
#